data_AF-A0A975L9E5-F1
#
_entry.id   AF-A0A975L9E5-F1
#
_cell.length_a   1.000
_cell.length_b   1.000
_cell.length_c   1.000
_cell.angle_alpha   90.00
_cell.angle_beta   90.00
_cell.angle_gamma   90.00
#
_symmetry.space_group_name_H-M   'P 1'
#
loop_
_entity.id
_entity.type
_entity.pdbx_description
1 polymer ?
#
loop_
_entity_poly.entity_id
_entity_poly.type
_entity_poly.pdbx_seq_one_letter_code
_entity_poly.pdbx_strand_id
1 'polypeptide(L)'
;MRTPTARTGRATARVDEHGSLPFRNRARHGPRPLGRAIRGGRPPLLAESSCGGVPPQTTEQREERERAHNLHSAAIGACLARAEKDPALVERARLLLSEEARLPFMTADEVARANAELSRTLRELRADPAPRPSGATPEDLGRELTDAEQDALFDLALRDRLTGVPREHPRLLLLGGQPGSGKSTLQRLLLPVLPPGTVSYDGDDLLPLSPDYEWSMTVDDRAASTSVSAQVGGVHRRAMEHVRRGRHDVVCSHPLGRADWAAQWVHGFREAGYRVEVGFVATHASNSRFSMVDRHERATRDQGFGRWLPEIHHDRFYLGVPNTIEFLETHHLADSVYVLSREGEVLYANHQRGGAWRSEPFGRIALEAERGRRELWRSEDAP
;
A
#
# COMPACT_ATOMS: atom_id res chain seq x y z
N MET A 1 41.24 47.95 63.85
CA MET A 1 42.69 47.69 63.73
C MET A 1 42.95 46.98 62.41
N ARG A 2 43.77 47.59 61.55
CA ARG A 2 44.50 47.04 60.39
C ARG A 2 43.71 46.39 59.22
N THR A 3 43.46 47.17 58.17
CA THR A 3 43.82 46.82 56.77
C THR A 3 45.36 46.87 56.60
N PRO A 4 46.03 46.33 55.54
CA PRO A 4 45.62 46.37 54.12
C PRO A 4 46.15 45.29 53.12
N THR A 5 45.78 45.47 51.83
CA THR A 5 46.51 45.22 50.53
C THR A 5 46.83 43.78 50.09
N ALA A 6 46.28 43.25 48.99
CA ALA A 6 46.36 43.59 47.54
C ALA A 6 47.60 43.03 46.80
N ARG A 7 47.36 42.19 45.77
CA ARG A 7 48.07 42.11 44.46
C ARG A 7 47.46 40.99 43.60
N THR A 8 46.72 41.29 42.54
CA THR A 8 47.13 41.39 41.11
C THR A 8 47.59 40.08 40.46
N GLY A 9 46.85 39.62 39.46
CA GLY A 9 47.27 38.60 38.49
C GLY A 9 46.20 38.39 37.41
N ARG A 10 46.35 39.09 36.28
CA ARG A 10 45.46 39.06 35.11
C ARG A 10 45.92 37.95 34.15
N ALA A 11 44.94 37.28 33.53
CA ALA A 11 44.94 36.68 32.19
C ALA A 11 46.06 35.71 31.78
N THR A 12 45.68 34.50 31.37
CA THR A 12 45.72 34.09 29.94
C THR A 12 45.14 32.68 29.79
N ALA A 13 44.21 32.54 28.84
CA ALA A 13 43.76 31.27 28.30
C ALA A 13 44.77 30.78 27.24
N ARG A 14 45.16 29.50 27.32
CA ARG A 14 45.73 28.65 26.25
C ARG A 14 45.24 27.23 26.57
N VAL A 15 44.34 26.63 25.78
CA VAL A 15 44.56 25.86 24.52
C VAL A 15 45.71 24.85 24.63
N ASP A 16 45.35 23.56 24.60
CA ASP A 16 45.93 22.43 23.86
C ASP A 16 45.51 21.14 24.61
N GLU A 17 44.55 20.38 24.10
CA GLU A 17 44.67 19.29 23.10
C GLU A 17 45.24 17.96 23.64
N HIS A 18 44.57 16.90 23.19
CA HIS A 18 44.95 15.47 23.15
C HIS A 18 44.70 14.57 24.36
N GLY A 19 43.77 13.62 24.14
CA GLY A 19 43.54 12.46 24.99
C GLY A 19 42.46 11.52 24.45
N SER A 20 42.47 11.25 23.14
CA SER A 20 41.59 10.28 22.48
C SER A 20 41.77 8.86 23.02
N LEU A 21 40.67 8.20 23.40
CA LEU A 21 40.59 6.74 23.52
C LEU A 21 39.63 6.19 22.44
N PRO A 22 40.01 5.12 21.72
CA PRO A 22 39.37 4.78 20.46
C PRO A 22 38.10 3.94 20.66
N PHE A 23 36.95 4.44 20.18
CA PHE A 23 35.78 3.60 19.91
C PHE A 23 36.13 2.67 18.74
N ARG A 24 36.47 1.42 19.07
CA ARG A 24 36.69 0.37 18.07
C ARG A 24 35.39 0.07 17.34
N ASN A 25 35.40 0.49 16.08
CA ASN A 25 34.50 0.14 15.01
C ASN A 25 34.40 -1.39 14.86
N ARG A 26 33.27 -1.98 15.30
CA ARG A 26 32.84 -3.35 14.94
C ARG A 26 31.32 -3.42 14.88
N ALA A 27 30.78 -3.22 13.69
CA ALA A 27 29.67 -4.02 13.15
C ALA A 27 29.43 -3.64 11.68
N ARG A 28 30.32 -4.08 10.77
CA ARG A 28 29.89 -4.35 9.39
C ARG A 28 29.22 -5.72 9.39
N HIS A 29 27.93 -5.75 9.70
CA HIS A 29 27.09 -6.88 9.33
C HIS A 29 26.32 -6.48 8.08
N GLY A 30 26.78 -6.97 6.93
CA GLY A 30 25.96 -6.98 5.72
C GLY A 30 24.68 -7.80 5.95
N PRO A 31 23.69 -7.69 5.03
CA PRO A 31 22.43 -8.40 5.15
C PRO A 31 22.67 -9.90 5.30
N ARG A 32 22.15 -10.50 6.38
CA ARG A 32 22.14 -11.95 6.53
C ARG A 32 21.20 -12.54 5.47
N PRO A 33 21.60 -13.60 4.76
CA PRO A 33 20.70 -14.30 3.85
C PRO A 33 19.49 -14.83 4.62
N LEU A 34 18.31 -14.79 3.98
CA LEU A 34 17.07 -15.32 4.53
C LEU A 34 17.29 -16.76 5.01
N GLY A 35 16.83 -17.00 6.24
CA GLY A 35 17.21 -18.14 7.05
C GLY A 35 16.95 -19.50 6.37
N ARG A 36 17.92 -20.38 6.59
CA ARG A 36 17.87 -21.85 6.46
C ARG A 36 16.47 -22.41 6.79
N ALA A 37 15.99 -23.30 5.92
CA ALA A 37 14.68 -23.95 5.99
C ALA A 37 14.28 -24.38 7.42
N ILE A 38 13.08 -23.97 7.82
CA ILE A 38 12.44 -24.28 9.10
C ILE A 38 12.14 -25.79 9.13
N ARG A 39 12.75 -26.53 10.06
CA ARG A 39 12.32 -27.92 10.34
C ARG A 39 10.94 -27.87 11.00
N GLY A 40 9.90 -28.22 10.24
CA GLY A 40 8.57 -28.56 10.75
C GLY A 40 7.44 -27.55 10.50
N GLY A 41 7.66 -26.45 9.77
CA GLY A 41 6.60 -25.49 9.41
C GLY A 41 6.85 -24.85 8.05
N ARG A 42 5.79 -24.59 7.29
CA ARG A 42 5.88 -23.95 5.97
C ARG A 42 6.39 -22.50 6.14
N PRO A 43 7.36 -22.05 5.32
CA PRO A 43 7.89 -20.70 5.44
C PRO A 43 6.81 -19.62 5.22
N PRO A 44 7.01 -18.42 5.80
CA PRO A 44 6.16 -17.28 5.50
C PRO A 44 6.05 -17.02 3.99
N LEU A 45 4.89 -16.55 3.53
CA LEU A 45 4.58 -16.19 2.15
C LEU A 45 5.60 -15.18 1.60
N LEU A 46 5.97 -14.17 2.40
CA LEU A 46 7.01 -13.22 1.99
C LEU A 46 8.39 -13.88 1.81
N ALA A 47 8.73 -14.85 2.67
CA ALA A 47 10.01 -15.57 2.61
C ALA A 47 10.06 -16.65 1.51
N GLU A 48 8.90 -17.08 1.00
CA GLU A 48 8.77 -17.97 -0.16
C GLU A 48 8.76 -17.24 -1.50
N SER A 49 8.98 -15.91 -1.51
CA SER A 49 9.12 -15.21 -2.80
C SER A 49 10.33 -15.75 -3.56
N SER A 50 10.22 -15.88 -4.88
CA SER A 50 11.24 -16.50 -5.74
C SER A 50 12.57 -15.74 -5.74
N CYS A 51 12.56 -14.46 -5.36
CA CYS A 51 13.75 -13.63 -5.19
C CYS A 51 14.17 -13.46 -3.71
N GLY A 52 13.48 -14.11 -2.77
CA GLY A 52 13.71 -13.98 -1.33
C GLY A 52 13.25 -12.64 -0.72
N GLY A 53 12.74 -11.70 -1.52
CA GLY A 53 12.22 -10.43 -1.02
C GLY A 53 11.34 -9.73 -2.04
N VAL A 54 11.45 -8.41 -2.12
CA VAL A 54 10.83 -7.59 -3.16
C VAL A 54 11.84 -7.43 -4.31
N PRO A 55 11.45 -7.66 -5.58
CA PRO A 55 12.34 -7.44 -6.71
C PRO A 55 12.66 -5.95 -6.88
N PRO A 56 13.88 -5.58 -7.29
CA PRO A 56 14.23 -4.18 -7.54
C PRO A 56 13.47 -3.64 -8.75
N GLN A 57 13.21 -2.34 -8.75
CA GLN A 57 12.56 -1.64 -9.87
C GLN A 57 13.17 -0.23 -10.00
N THR A 58 13.41 0.22 -11.23
CA THR A 58 13.82 1.61 -11.48
C THR A 58 12.65 2.57 -11.30
N THR A 59 12.95 3.85 -11.04
CA THR A 59 11.91 4.90 -10.97
C THR A 59 11.08 4.96 -12.25
N GLU A 60 11.73 4.89 -13.42
CA GLU A 60 11.07 4.90 -14.73
C GLU A 60 10.12 3.70 -14.89
N GLN A 61 10.57 2.48 -14.58
CA GLN A 61 9.73 1.29 -14.63
C GLN A 61 8.53 1.39 -13.69
N ARG A 62 8.71 2.00 -12.52
CA ARG A 62 7.63 2.23 -11.55
C ARG A 62 6.61 3.21 -12.09
N GLU A 63 7.06 4.34 -12.63
CA GLU A 63 6.20 5.40 -13.15
C GLU A 63 5.44 4.94 -14.40
N GLU A 64 6.06 4.20 -15.32
CA GLU A 64 5.37 3.64 -16.49
C GLU A 64 4.28 2.62 -16.11
N ARG A 65 4.52 1.78 -15.09
CA ARG A 65 3.47 0.87 -14.57
C ARG A 65 2.37 1.62 -13.83
N GLU A 66 2.73 2.65 -13.06
CA GLU A 66 1.74 3.49 -12.37
C GLU A 66 0.85 4.21 -13.38
N ARG A 67 1.44 4.73 -14.45
CA ARG A 67 0.72 5.31 -15.59
C ARG A 67 -0.22 4.30 -16.25
N ALA A 68 0.24 3.07 -16.48
CA ALA A 68 -0.62 2.02 -17.05
C ALA A 68 -1.80 1.71 -16.13
N HIS A 69 -1.57 1.58 -14.82
CA HIS A 69 -2.64 1.35 -13.85
C HIS A 69 -3.63 2.53 -13.82
N ASN A 70 -3.14 3.77 -13.83
CA ASN A 70 -3.96 4.98 -13.91
C ASN A 70 -4.85 4.97 -15.17
N LEU A 71 -4.27 4.68 -16.34
CA LEU A 71 -4.99 4.65 -17.60
C LEU A 71 -6.04 3.53 -17.65
N HIS A 72 -5.74 2.34 -17.13
CA HIS A 72 -6.74 1.26 -16.98
C HIS A 72 -7.89 1.69 -16.06
N SER A 73 -7.57 2.25 -14.89
CA SER A 73 -8.55 2.77 -13.92
C SER A 73 -9.51 3.75 -14.59
N ALA A 74 -8.98 4.74 -15.32
CA ALA A 74 -9.79 5.71 -16.04
C ALA A 74 -10.63 5.06 -17.16
N ALA A 75 -10.06 4.11 -17.92
CA ALA A 75 -10.76 3.47 -19.04
C ALA A 75 -11.89 2.55 -18.58
N ILE A 76 -11.68 1.80 -17.48
CA ILE A 76 -12.71 0.98 -16.84
C ILE A 76 -13.84 1.87 -16.34
N GLY A 77 -13.51 2.94 -15.60
CA GLY A 77 -14.51 3.90 -15.11
C GLY A 77 -15.30 4.56 -16.23
N ALA A 78 -14.64 4.94 -17.33
CA ALA A 78 -15.30 5.53 -18.49
C ALA A 78 -16.23 4.54 -19.21
N CYS A 79 -15.87 3.25 -19.29
CA CYS A 79 -16.76 2.22 -19.83
C CYS A 79 -17.99 2.05 -18.94
N LEU A 80 -17.81 1.91 -17.62
CA LEU A 80 -18.89 1.66 -16.67
C LEU A 80 -19.84 2.85 -16.52
N ALA A 81 -19.32 4.09 -16.56
CA ALA A 81 -20.15 5.30 -16.54
C ALA A 81 -21.12 5.40 -17.74
N ARG A 82 -20.85 4.67 -18.84
CA ARG A 82 -21.68 4.67 -20.06
C ARG A 82 -22.36 3.33 -20.33
N ALA A 83 -22.24 2.36 -19.43
CA ALA A 83 -22.75 1.00 -19.62
C ALA A 83 -24.28 0.94 -19.82
N GLU A 84 -25.03 1.87 -19.24
CA GLU A 84 -26.49 1.96 -19.46
C GLU A 84 -26.85 2.42 -20.88
N LYS A 85 -26.04 3.30 -21.48
CA LYS A 85 -26.24 3.80 -22.85
C LYS A 85 -25.77 2.78 -23.89
N ASP A 86 -24.64 2.14 -23.63
CA ASP A 86 -24.04 1.14 -24.51
C ASP A 86 -23.62 -0.11 -23.70
N PRO A 87 -24.45 -1.16 -23.67
CA PRO A 87 -24.15 -2.40 -22.96
C PRO A 87 -22.87 -3.11 -23.44
N ALA A 88 -22.39 -2.84 -24.66
CA ALA A 88 -21.12 -3.41 -25.14
C ALA A 88 -19.91 -2.90 -24.35
N LEU A 89 -20.03 -1.74 -23.68
CA LEU A 89 -18.97 -1.20 -22.83
C LEU A 89 -18.74 -2.04 -21.57
N VAL A 90 -19.71 -2.86 -21.13
CA VAL A 90 -19.49 -3.83 -20.05
C VAL A 90 -18.48 -4.90 -20.46
N GLU A 91 -18.57 -5.39 -21.71
CA GLU A 91 -17.59 -6.33 -22.25
C GLU A 91 -16.22 -5.68 -22.39
N ARG A 92 -16.17 -4.43 -22.88
CA ARG A 92 -14.90 -3.69 -22.94
C ARG A 92 -14.28 -3.48 -21.56
N ALA A 93 -15.07 -3.17 -20.54
CA ALA A 93 -14.61 -3.07 -19.16
C ALA A 93 -14.04 -4.41 -18.66
N ARG A 94 -14.68 -5.54 -18.97
CA ARG A 94 -14.18 -6.89 -18.62
C ARG A 94 -12.80 -7.19 -19.21
N LEU A 95 -12.60 -6.83 -20.48
CA LEU A 95 -11.30 -6.98 -21.14
C LEU A 95 -10.22 -6.11 -20.47
N LEU A 96 -10.53 -4.84 -20.21
CA LEU A 96 -9.62 -3.90 -19.53
C LEU A 96 -9.27 -4.37 -18.10
N LEU A 97 -10.24 -4.92 -17.36
CA LEU A 97 -10.02 -5.51 -16.03
C LEU A 97 -9.09 -6.73 -16.10
N SER A 98 -9.22 -7.54 -17.14
CA SER A 98 -8.35 -8.71 -17.39
C SER A 98 -6.92 -8.30 -17.75
N GLU A 99 -6.77 -7.24 -18.53
CA GLU A 99 -5.46 -6.64 -18.86
C GLU A 99 -4.79 -6.00 -17.63
N GLU A 100 -5.55 -5.24 -16.83
CA GLU A 100 -5.05 -4.61 -15.61
C GLU A 100 -4.56 -5.66 -14.59
N ALA A 101 -5.29 -6.77 -14.43
CA ALA A 101 -4.88 -7.88 -13.56
C ALA A 101 -3.54 -8.53 -13.98
N ARG A 102 -3.16 -8.43 -15.27
CA ARG A 102 -1.87 -8.92 -15.79
C ARG A 102 -0.75 -7.90 -15.65
N LEU A 103 -1.05 -6.63 -15.34
CA LEU A 103 -0.08 -5.55 -15.30
C LEU A 103 1.17 -5.84 -14.42
N PRO A 104 1.05 -6.49 -13.24
CA PRO A 104 2.23 -6.87 -12.45
C PRO A 104 3.20 -7.82 -13.19
N PHE A 105 2.69 -8.62 -14.13
CA PHE A 105 3.43 -9.67 -14.85
C PHE A 105 3.94 -9.20 -16.22
N MET A 106 3.52 -8.03 -16.70
CA MET A 106 3.91 -7.51 -18.01
C MET A 106 5.39 -7.12 -18.06
N THR A 107 6.02 -7.28 -19.22
CA THR A 107 7.34 -6.73 -19.56
C THR A 107 7.27 -5.20 -19.76
N ALA A 108 8.43 -4.53 -19.79
CA ALA A 108 8.48 -3.08 -20.03
C ALA A 108 7.84 -2.68 -21.37
N ASP A 109 8.09 -3.45 -22.43
CA ASP A 109 7.53 -3.20 -23.76
C ASP A 109 6.01 -3.39 -23.80
N GLU A 110 5.48 -4.37 -23.06
CA GLU A 110 4.04 -4.57 -22.92
C GLU A 110 3.39 -3.40 -22.20
N VAL A 111 3.99 -2.91 -21.11
CA VAL A 111 3.52 -1.73 -20.37
C VAL A 111 3.52 -0.48 -21.27
N ALA A 112 4.59 -0.25 -22.03
CA ALA A 112 4.69 0.88 -22.94
C ALA A 112 3.62 0.83 -24.05
N ARG A 113 3.35 -0.38 -24.61
CA ARG A 113 2.25 -0.57 -25.57
C ARG A 113 0.89 -0.28 -24.96
N ALA A 114 0.62 -0.82 -23.77
CA ALA A 114 -0.63 -0.56 -23.05
C ALA A 114 -0.83 0.94 -22.79
N ASN A 115 0.21 1.67 -22.37
CA ASN A 115 0.16 3.12 -22.16
C ASN A 115 -0.26 3.88 -23.42
N ALA A 116 0.31 3.52 -24.58
CA ALA A 116 -0.03 4.15 -25.86
C ALA A 116 -1.46 3.86 -26.32
N GLU A 117 -1.91 2.61 -26.14
CA GLU A 117 -3.24 2.16 -26.56
C GLU A 117 -4.36 2.70 -25.67
N LEU A 118 -4.19 2.65 -24.35
CA LEU A 118 -5.18 3.16 -23.39
C LEU A 118 -5.37 4.66 -23.52
N SER A 119 -4.29 5.41 -23.80
CA SER A 119 -4.38 6.85 -24.07
C SER A 119 -5.28 7.16 -25.28
N ARG A 120 -5.31 6.28 -26.30
CA ARG A 120 -6.21 6.41 -27.45
C ARG A 120 -7.63 6.01 -27.08
N THR A 121 -7.79 4.86 -26.42
CA THR A 121 -9.08 4.35 -25.93
C THR A 121 -9.81 5.38 -25.06
N LEU A 122 -9.11 6.05 -24.14
CA LEU A 122 -9.69 7.07 -23.28
C LEU A 122 -10.23 8.28 -24.07
N ARG A 123 -9.49 8.74 -25.09
CA ARG A 123 -9.96 9.85 -25.93
C ARG A 123 -11.24 9.48 -26.69
N GLU A 124 -11.33 8.24 -27.17
CA GLU A 124 -12.52 7.73 -27.86
C GLU A 124 -13.73 7.63 -26.91
N LEU A 125 -13.55 7.03 -25.72
CA LEU A 125 -14.61 6.89 -24.72
C LEU A 125 -15.13 8.26 -24.24
N ARG A 126 -14.24 9.23 -24.08
CA ARG A 126 -14.57 10.58 -23.60
C ARG A 126 -15.13 11.52 -24.66
N ALA A 127 -15.24 11.08 -25.91
CA ALA A 127 -15.95 11.84 -26.94
C ALA A 127 -17.45 11.98 -26.61
N ASP A 128 -18.03 11.01 -25.91
CA ASP A 128 -19.33 11.15 -25.22
C ASP A 128 -19.08 11.52 -23.75
N PRO A 129 -19.62 12.63 -23.23
CA PRO A 129 -19.49 12.98 -21.81
C PRO A 129 -20.13 11.94 -20.87
N ALA A 130 -19.48 11.73 -19.71
CA ALA A 130 -20.05 10.87 -18.68
C ALA A 130 -21.38 11.44 -18.17
N PRO A 131 -22.43 10.61 -18.02
CA PRO A 131 -23.70 11.08 -17.49
C PRO A 131 -23.54 11.51 -16.03
N ARG A 132 -24.27 12.55 -15.65
CA ARG A 132 -24.39 13.02 -14.26
C ARG A 132 -25.85 12.90 -13.83
N PRO A 133 -26.15 12.16 -12.73
CA PRO A 133 -27.50 12.13 -12.17
C PRO A 133 -27.99 13.52 -11.76
N SER A 134 -29.27 13.79 -11.99
CA SER A 134 -29.87 15.09 -11.63
C SER A 134 -29.81 15.31 -10.11
N GLY A 135 -29.31 16.48 -9.69
CA GLY A 135 -29.17 16.83 -8.28
C GLY A 135 -27.95 16.26 -7.56
N ALA A 136 -27.21 15.32 -8.18
CA ALA A 136 -26.00 14.75 -7.58
C ALA A 136 -24.84 15.76 -7.54
N THR A 137 -24.04 15.71 -6.47
CA THR A 137 -22.79 16.46 -6.31
C THR A 137 -21.62 15.50 -6.05
N PRO A 138 -20.37 15.94 -6.19
CA PRO A 138 -19.22 15.13 -5.82
C PRO A 138 -19.28 14.59 -4.38
N GLU A 139 -19.82 15.33 -3.42
CA GLU A 139 -19.97 14.92 -2.02
C GLU A 139 -21.14 13.95 -1.79
N ASP A 140 -22.18 14.05 -2.60
CA ASP A 140 -23.39 13.23 -2.53
C ASP A 140 -23.81 12.79 -3.93
N LEU A 141 -23.48 11.54 -4.27
CA LEU A 141 -23.73 10.96 -5.59
C LEU A 141 -25.23 10.78 -5.88
N GLY A 142 -26.11 11.03 -4.91
CA GLY A 142 -27.56 11.00 -5.08
C GLY A 142 -28.13 9.59 -5.27
N ARG A 143 -27.29 8.54 -5.15
CA ARG A 143 -27.71 7.14 -5.20
C ARG A 143 -26.70 6.21 -4.54
N GLU A 144 -27.23 5.14 -3.95
CA GLU A 144 -26.47 3.98 -3.49
C GLU A 144 -26.63 2.83 -4.50
N LEU A 145 -25.63 1.94 -4.57
CA LEU A 145 -25.75 0.72 -5.38
C LEU A 145 -26.60 -0.31 -4.63
N THR A 146 -27.56 -0.89 -5.32
CA THR A 146 -28.35 -2.02 -4.84
C THR A 146 -27.46 -3.26 -4.64
N ASP A 147 -27.94 -4.24 -3.86
CA ASP A 147 -27.22 -5.51 -3.71
C ASP A 147 -26.98 -6.21 -5.05
N ALA A 148 -27.96 -6.18 -5.96
CA ALA A 148 -27.83 -6.77 -7.30
C ALA A 148 -26.75 -6.08 -8.15
N GLU A 149 -26.66 -4.75 -8.10
CA GLU A 149 -25.58 -4.00 -8.77
C GLU A 149 -24.21 -4.32 -8.15
N GLN A 150 -24.13 -4.41 -6.82
CA GLN A 150 -22.89 -4.77 -6.12
C GLN A 150 -22.45 -6.21 -6.44
N ASP A 151 -23.39 -7.16 -6.55
CA ASP A 151 -23.13 -8.53 -6.99
C ASP A 151 -22.64 -8.57 -8.45
N ALA A 152 -23.29 -7.81 -9.35
CA ALA A 152 -22.88 -7.72 -10.74
C ALA A 152 -21.47 -7.13 -10.91
N LEU A 153 -21.13 -6.08 -10.15
CA LEU A 153 -19.77 -5.49 -10.15
C LEU A 153 -18.74 -6.46 -9.58
N PHE A 154 -19.08 -7.19 -8.51
CA PHE A 154 -18.22 -8.22 -7.95
C PHE A 154 -17.94 -9.34 -8.98
N ASP A 155 -18.98 -9.83 -9.65
CA ASP A 155 -18.88 -10.86 -10.69
C ASP A 155 -18.07 -10.39 -11.90
N LEU A 156 -18.27 -9.14 -12.32
CA LEU A 156 -17.55 -8.53 -13.44
C LEU A 156 -16.05 -8.38 -13.17
N ALA A 157 -15.68 -7.87 -11.99
CA ALA A 157 -14.33 -7.36 -11.75
C ALA A 157 -13.47 -8.21 -10.81
N LEU A 158 -14.08 -8.97 -9.91
CA LEU A 158 -13.37 -9.52 -8.76
C LEU A 158 -13.50 -11.03 -8.62
N ARG A 159 -14.61 -11.65 -9.01
CA ARG A 159 -14.82 -13.11 -8.82
C ARG A 159 -13.67 -13.92 -9.38
N ASP A 160 -13.32 -13.72 -10.65
CA ASP A 160 -12.25 -14.47 -11.30
C ASP A 160 -10.87 -14.04 -10.80
N ARG A 161 -10.64 -12.73 -10.67
CA ARG A 161 -9.37 -12.15 -10.15
C ARG A 161 -9.02 -12.64 -8.75
N LEU A 162 -10.02 -12.85 -7.90
CA LEU A 162 -9.87 -13.29 -6.51
C LEU A 162 -10.03 -14.79 -6.33
N THR A 163 -10.11 -15.55 -7.43
CA THR A 163 -10.10 -17.02 -7.41
C THR A 163 -8.71 -17.52 -7.83
N GLY A 164 -8.00 -18.09 -6.86
CA GLY A 164 -6.63 -18.57 -7.02
C GLY A 164 -6.53 -20.08 -7.00
N VAL A 165 -5.33 -20.58 -6.71
CA VAL A 165 -5.11 -22.02 -6.48
C VAL A 165 -5.49 -22.34 -5.03
N PRO A 166 -6.44 -23.26 -4.76
CA PRO A 166 -6.78 -23.65 -3.39
C PRO A 166 -5.57 -24.21 -2.64
N ARG A 167 -5.47 -23.89 -1.35
CA ARG A 167 -4.37 -24.31 -0.46
C ARG A 167 -4.93 -25.03 0.77
N GLU A 168 -4.30 -26.12 1.19
CA GLU A 168 -4.63 -26.77 2.47
C GLU A 168 -4.30 -25.88 3.67
N HIS A 169 -3.26 -25.06 3.57
CA HIS A 169 -2.87 -24.07 4.57
C HIS A 169 -2.68 -22.72 3.89
N PRO A 170 -3.75 -21.95 3.66
CA PRO A 170 -3.67 -20.66 2.97
C PRO A 170 -2.96 -19.62 3.83
N ARG A 171 -2.27 -18.68 3.17
CA ARG A 171 -1.54 -17.60 3.84
C ARG A 171 -2.04 -16.24 3.37
N LEU A 172 -2.08 -15.30 4.29
CA LEU A 172 -2.32 -13.88 4.01
C LEU A 172 -1.03 -13.11 4.27
N LEU A 173 -0.56 -12.33 3.29
CA LEU A 173 0.36 -11.22 3.50
C LEU A 173 -0.42 -9.90 3.44
N LEU A 174 -0.56 -9.25 4.58
CA LEU A 174 -1.26 -7.97 4.70
C LEU A 174 -0.23 -6.84 4.85
N LEU A 175 -0.16 -5.96 3.86
CA LEU A 175 0.72 -4.80 3.86
C LEU A 175 0.04 -3.60 4.55
N GLY A 176 0.70 -3.08 5.59
CA GLY A 176 0.29 -1.94 6.41
C GLY A 176 1.20 -0.72 6.26
N GLY A 177 0.70 0.47 6.63
CA GLY A 177 1.45 1.73 6.50
C GLY A 177 0.58 2.89 6.05
N GLN A 178 0.99 4.11 6.36
CA GLN A 178 0.25 5.32 6.02
C GLN A 178 0.05 5.50 4.50
N PRO A 179 -0.97 6.24 4.04
CA PRO A 179 -1.08 6.69 2.66
C PRO A 179 0.24 7.31 2.17
N GLY A 180 0.65 7.01 0.92
CA GLY A 180 1.93 7.46 0.37
C GLY A 180 3.18 6.67 0.82
N SER A 181 3.06 5.65 1.68
CA SER A 181 4.22 4.82 2.09
C SER A 181 4.73 3.87 1.00
N GLY A 182 3.98 3.63 -0.08
CA GLY A 182 4.40 2.73 -1.17
C GLY A 182 3.89 1.29 -1.09
N LYS A 183 2.94 0.97 -0.19
CA LYS A 183 2.34 -0.37 -0.05
C LYS A 183 1.86 -0.98 -1.37
N SER A 184 1.01 -0.27 -2.13
CA SER A 184 0.44 -0.80 -3.38
C SER A 184 1.53 -1.06 -4.43
N THR A 185 2.60 -0.25 -4.44
CA THR A 185 3.78 -0.52 -5.27
C THR A 185 4.48 -1.81 -4.85
N LEU A 186 4.74 -2.00 -3.55
CA LEU A 186 5.34 -3.23 -3.05
C LEU A 186 4.45 -4.46 -3.29
N GLN A 187 3.13 -4.33 -3.12
CA GLN A 187 2.16 -5.39 -3.43
C GLN A 187 2.28 -5.85 -4.89
N ARG A 188 2.28 -4.90 -5.83
CA ARG A 188 2.42 -5.19 -7.27
C ARG A 188 3.78 -5.79 -7.62
N LEU A 189 4.85 -5.38 -6.93
CA LEU A 189 6.19 -5.97 -7.13
C LEU A 189 6.32 -7.36 -6.54
N LEU A 190 5.64 -7.64 -5.43
CA LEU A 190 5.66 -8.94 -4.78
C LEU A 190 4.84 -9.97 -5.56
N LEU A 191 3.68 -9.60 -6.08
CA LEU A 191 2.74 -10.57 -6.69
C LEU A 191 3.38 -11.52 -7.72
N PRO A 192 4.23 -11.06 -8.67
CA PRO A 192 4.87 -11.94 -9.65
C PRO A 192 5.88 -12.93 -9.08
N VAL A 193 6.46 -12.62 -7.92
CA VAL A 193 7.47 -13.46 -7.25
C VAL A 193 6.88 -14.30 -6.13
N LEU A 194 5.62 -14.09 -5.76
CA LEU A 194 4.90 -14.95 -4.81
C LEU A 194 4.51 -16.29 -5.46
N PRO A 195 4.21 -17.33 -4.65
CA PRO A 195 3.78 -18.63 -5.14
C PRO A 195 2.65 -18.54 -6.19
N PRO A 196 2.73 -19.28 -7.31
CA PRO A 196 1.73 -19.24 -8.37
C PRO A 196 0.31 -19.51 -7.85
N GLY A 197 -0.65 -18.70 -8.30
CA GLY A 197 -2.04 -18.75 -7.83
C GLY A 197 -2.31 -17.97 -6.55
N THR A 198 -1.36 -17.14 -6.08
CA THR A 198 -1.61 -16.11 -5.07
C THR A 198 -2.49 -15.02 -5.68
N VAL A 199 -3.55 -14.62 -4.97
CA VAL A 199 -4.46 -13.55 -5.42
C VAL A 199 -4.10 -12.22 -4.76
N SER A 200 -4.35 -11.11 -5.45
CA SER A 200 -4.06 -9.77 -4.96
C SER A 200 -5.33 -8.95 -4.82
N TYR A 201 -5.44 -8.22 -3.71
CA TYR A 201 -6.57 -7.33 -3.45
C TYR A 201 -6.08 -5.97 -2.94
N ASP A 202 -6.57 -4.88 -3.54
CA ASP A 202 -6.44 -3.52 -3.04
C ASP A 202 -7.83 -2.87 -3.07
N GLY A 203 -8.21 -2.18 -1.99
CA GLY A 203 -9.50 -1.50 -1.91
C GLY A 203 -9.59 -0.30 -2.87
N ASP A 204 -8.45 0.30 -3.21
CA ASP A 204 -8.38 1.39 -4.18
C ASP A 204 -8.81 0.92 -5.60
N ASP A 205 -8.65 -0.37 -5.92
CA ASP A 205 -9.02 -0.94 -7.22
C ASP A 205 -10.55 -0.98 -7.42
N LEU A 206 -11.34 -0.71 -6.38
CA LEU A 206 -12.81 -0.67 -6.46
C LEU A 206 -13.35 0.64 -6.99
N LEU A 207 -12.60 1.74 -6.87
CA LEU A 207 -13.11 3.08 -7.20
C LEU A 207 -13.62 3.19 -8.64
N PRO A 208 -12.93 2.62 -9.65
CA PRO A 208 -13.40 2.67 -11.03
C PRO A 208 -14.69 1.87 -11.29
N LEU A 209 -15.11 1.03 -10.35
CA LEU A 209 -16.34 0.24 -10.47
C LEU A 209 -17.60 1.05 -10.15
N SER A 210 -17.45 2.21 -9.52
CA SER A 210 -18.55 3.17 -9.34
C SER A 210 -18.97 3.69 -10.72
N PRO A 211 -20.26 3.60 -11.10
CA PRO A 211 -20.72 4.19 -12.36
C PRO A 211 -20.67 5.73 -12.34
N ASP A 212 -20.58 6.32 -11.15
CA ASP A 212 -20.48 7.77 -10.94
C ASP A 212 -19.02 8.26 -10.91
N TYR A 213 -18.05 7.33 -10.93
CA TYR A 213 -16.62 7.61 -10.77
C TYR A 213 -16.10 8.69 -11.71
N GLU A 214 -16.31 8.55 -13.02
CA GLU A 214 -15.69 9.45 -13.98
C GLU A 214 -16.23 10.88 -13.86
N TRP A 215 -17.56 11.06 -13.79
CA TRP A 215 -18.12 12.40 -13.73
C TRP A 215 -17.79 13.08 -12.39
N SER A 216 -17.91 12.35 -11.27
CA SER A 216 -17.76 12.96 -9.93
C SER A 216 -16.31 13.36 -9.69
N MET A 217 -15.37 12.50 -10.07
CA MET A 217 -13.93 12.78 -9.96
C MET A 217 -13.49 13.88 -10.92
N THR A 218 -14.09 13.98 -12.11
CA THR A 218 -13.78 15.07 -13.05
C THR A 218 -14.25 16.43 -12.53
N VAL A 219 -15.39 16.48 -11.82
CA VAL A 219 -15.93 17.74 -11.29
C VAL A 219 -15.15 18.21 -10.07
N ASP A 220 -14.95 17.35 -9.08
CA ASP A 220 -14.14 17.63 -7.89
C ASP A 220 -13.65 16.33 -7.26
N ASP A 221 -12.43 15.92 -7.58
CA ASP A 221 -11.83 14.69 -7.07
C ASP A 221 -11.55 14.72 -5.56
N ARG A 222 -11.42 15.91 -4.96
CA ARG A 222 -11.18 16.08 -3.52
C ARG A 222 -12.43 15.79 -2.73
N ALA A 223 -13.57 16.25 -3.22
CA ALA A 223 -14.88 15.93 -2.69
C ALA A 223 -15.30 14.48 -2.99
N ALA A 224 -15.17 14.05 -4.25
CA ALA A 224 -15.68 12.76 -4.74
C ALA A 224 -14.97 11.53 -4.19
N SER A 225 -13.68 11.63 -3.84
CA SER A 225 -12.90 10.46 -3.41
C SER A 225 -13.56 9.67 -2.26
N THR A 226 -14.24 10.36 -1.34
CA THR A 226 -14.93 9.73 -0.19
C THR A 226 -16.26 9.10 -0.60
N SER A 227 -17.07 9.81 -1.38
CA SER A 227 -18.41 9.35 -1.79
C SER A 227 -18.34 8.16 -2.74
N VAL A 228 -17.40 8.16 -3.69
CA VAL A 228 -17.10 7.02 -4.58
C VAL A 228 -16.69 5.80 -3.74
N SER A 229 -15.77 5.98 -2.79
CA SER A 229 -15.32 4.88 -1.91
C SER A 229 -16.49 4.28 -1.12
N ALA A 230 -17.42 5.11 -0.65
CA ALA A 230 -18.61 4.66 0.06
C ALA A 230 -19.57 3.89 -0.85
N GLN A 231 -19.81 4.37 -2.08
CA GLN A 231 -20.72 3.76 -3.03
C GLN A 231 -20.31 2.31 -3.39
N VAL A 232 -19.01 2.03 -3.50
CA VAL A 232 -18.48 0.68 -3.80
C VAL A 232 -18.17 -0.16 -2.55
N GLY A 233 -18.45 0.35 -1.35
CA GLY A 233 -18.11 -0.32 -0.08
C GLY A 233 -18.72 -1.72 0.07
N GLY A 234 -19.92 -1.95 -0.48
CA GLY A 234 -20.55 -3.26 -0.46
C GLY A 234 -19.88 -4.31 -1.36
N VAL A 235 -19.11 -3.88 -2.37
CA VAL A 235 -18.27 -4.76 -3.22
C VAL A 235 -17.04 -5.24 -2.43
N HIS A 236 -16.45 -4.37 -1.58
CA HIS A 236 -15.36 -4.77 -0.67
C HIS A 236 -15.77 -5.93 0.23
N ARG A 237 -16.96 -5.88 0.82
CA ARG A 237 -17.49 -6.95 1.69
C ARG A 237 -17.54 -8.29 0.95
N ARG A 238 -18.08 -8.30 -0.28
CA ARG A 238 -18.16 -9.49 -1.15
C ARG A 238 -16.78 -10.03 -1.48
N ALA A 239 -15.83 -9.16 -1.81
CA ALA A 239 -14.45 -9.54 -2.08
C ALA A 239 -13.80 -10.24 -0.88
N MET A 240 -13.94 -9.69 0.33
CA MET A 240 -13.37 -10.29 1.54
C MET A 240 -14.00 -11.64 1.90
N GLU A 241 -15.33 -11.75 1.75
CA GLU A 241 -16.05 -13.00 1.96
C GLU A 241 -15.62 -14.09 0.97
N HIS A 242 -15.51 -13.76 -0.32
CA HIS A 242 -15.06 -14.68 -1.37
C HIS A 242 -13.63 -15.16 -1.14
N VAL A 243 -12.70 -14.24 -0.89
CA VAL A 243 -11.29 -14.56 -0.68
C VAL A 243 -11.11 -15.50 0.51
N ARG A 244 -11.75 -15.21 1.65
CA ARG A 244 -11.67 -16.06 2.85
C ARG A 244 -12.24 -17.46 2.61
N ARG A 245 -13.33 -17.58 1.84
CA ARG A 245 -13.93 -18.87 1.47
C ARG A 245 -13.10 -19.67 0.48
N GLY A 246 -12.42 -19.00 -0.45
CA GLY A 246 -11.64 -19.65 -1.52
C GLY A 246 -10.38 -20.37 -1.02
N ARG A 247 -9.85 -19.98 0.15
CA ARG A 247 -8.66 -20.60 0.76
C ARG A 247 -7.45 -20.61 -0.17
N HIS A 248 -7.17 -19.45 -0.78
CA HIS A 248 -5.99 -19.19 -1.61
C HIS A 248 -4.90 -18.49 -0.80
N ASP A 249 -3.65 -18.47 -1.29
CA ASP A 249 -2.67 -17.49 -0.79
C ASP A 249 -3.10 -16.09 -1.25
N VAL A 250 -2.96 -15.08 -0.38
CA VAL A 250 -3.50 -13.73 -0.61
C VAL A 250 -2.46 -12.67 -0.25
N VAL A 251 -2.32 -11.65 -1.08
CA VAL A 251 -1.63 -10.40 -0.72
C VAL A 251 -2.61 -9.22 -0.78
N CYS A 252 -2.73 -8.51 0.33
CA CYS A 252 -3.61 -7.34 0.46
C CYS A 252 -2.85 -6.12 0.97
N SER A 253 -3.34 -4.92 0.68
CA SER A 253 -2.85 -3.71 1.33
C SER A 253 -3.97 -2.90 1.96
N HIS A 254 -3.66 -2.30 3.11
CA HIS A 254 -4.56 -1.40 3.81
C HIS A 254 -3.75 -0.42 4.69
N PRO A 255 -4.27 0.77 5.06
CA PRO A 255 -3.49 1.70 5.86
C PRO A 255 -3.03 1.15 7.21
N LEU A 256 -3.88 0.34 7.86
CA LEU A 256 -3.60 -0.30 9.17
C LEU A 256 -3.06 0.66 10.25
N GLY A 257 -3.50 1.92 10.25
CA GLY A 257 -3.16 2.87 11.32
C GLY A 257 -4.14 2.86 12.49
N ARG A 258 -5.00 1.84 12.57
CA ARG A 258 -5.99 1.64 13.62
C ARG A 258 -5.90 0.20 14.10
N ALA A 259 -5.55 0.00 15.37
CA ALA A 259 -5.30 -1.32 15.92
C ALA A 259 -6.56 -2.20 15.90
N ASP A 260 -7.73 -1.62 16.15
CA ASP A 260 -9.03 -2.29 16.08
C ASP A 260 -9.35 -2.77 14.66
N TRP A 261 -9.07 -1.96 13.65
CA TRP A 261 -9.26 -2.35 12.24
C TRP A 261 -8.27 -3.41 11.80
N ALA A 262 -7.00 -3.30 12.20
CA ALA A 262 -6.01 -4.34 11.92
C ALA A 262 -6.39 -5.67 12.57
N ALA A 263 -6.89 -5.64 13.81
CA ALA A 263 -7.39 -6.83 14.49
C ALA A 263 -8.55 -7.48 13.73
N GLN A 264 -9.54 -6.72 13.25
CA GLN A 264 -10.65 -7.25 12.46
C GLN A 264 -10.19 -7.96 11.18
N TRP A 265 -9.21 -7.38 10.47
CA TRP A 265 -8.60 -8.01 9.31
C TRP A 265 -7.92 -9.33 9.69
N VAL A 266 -7.06 -9.31 10.69
CA VAL A 266 -6.30 -10.49 11.13
C VAL A 266 -7.23 -11.60 11.63
N HIS A 267 -8.20 -11.28 12.49
CA HIS A 267 -9.17 -12.24 13.02
C HIS A 267 -10.00 -12.89 11.92
N GLY A 268 -10.57 -12.10 11.00
CA GLY A 268 -11.42 -12.65 9.95
C GLY A 268 -10.70 -13.65 9.03
N PHE A 269 -9.40 -13.50 8.81
CA PHE A 269 -8.61 -14.47 8.07
C PHE A 269 -8.18 -15.67 8.92
N ARG A 270 -7.82 -15.47 10.19
CA ARG A 270 -7.50 -16.58 11.10
C ARG A 270 -8.69 -17.51 11.33
N GLU A 271 -9.89 -16.96 11.49
CA GLU A 271 -11.14 -17.72 11.58
C GLU A 271 -11.41 -18.55 10.33
N ALA A 272 -10.98 -18.06 9.16
CA ALA A 272 -11.01 -18.80 7.89
C ALA A 272 -9.85 -19.81 7.74
N GLY A 273 -9.03 -20.02 8.77
CA GLY A 273 -7.93 -20.99 8.80
C GLY A 273 -6.65 -20.52 8.10
N TYR A 274 -6.49 -19.21 7.90
CA TYR A 274 -5.27 -18.64 7.32
C TYR A 274 -4.16 -18.50 8.34
N ARG A 275 -2.93 -18.70 7.88
CA ARG A 275 -1.75 -18.13 8.53
C ARG A 275 -1.61 -16.67 8.11
N VAL A 276 -1.54 -15.75 9.05
CA VAL A 276 -1.56 -14.31 8.80
C VAL A 276 -0.18 -13.69 9.05
N GLU A 277 0.33 -13.03 8.03
CA GLU A 277 1.56 -12.27 8.01
C GLU A 277 1.22 -10.80 7.80
N VAL A 278 1.81 -9.91 8.59
CA VAL A 278 1.57 -8.47 8.46
C VAL A 278 2.90 -7.76 8.24
N GLY A 279 3.03 -7.05 7.12
CA GLY A 279 4.23 -6.30 6.77
C GLY A 279 3.97 -4.80 6.75
N PHE A 280 4.68 -4.03 7.59
CA PHE A 280 4.52 -2.59 7.66
C PHE A 280 5.61 -1.87 6.87
N VAL A 281 5.20 -1.02 5.94
CA VAL A 281 6.12 -0.22 5.13
C VAL A 281 6.53 1.02 5.91
N ALA A 282 7.79 1.06 6.32
CA ALA A 282 8.41 2.20 6.97
C ALA A 282 8.77 3.26 5.92
N THR A 283 8.21 4.45 6.06
CA THR A 283 8.51 5.59 5.21
C THR A 283 8.42 6.85 6.04
N HIS A 284 9.42 7.73 5.91
CA HIS A 284 9.45 9.03 6.56
C HIS A 284 8.21 9.89 6.19
N ALA A 285 7.68 10.66 7.13
CA ALA A 285 6.45 11.45 6.95
C ALA A 285 6.52 12.40 5.73
N SER A 286 7.62 13.13 5.54
CA SER A 286 7.81 14.02 4.39
C SER A 286 7.69 13.27 3.06
N ASN A 287 8.28 12.08 2.98
CA ASN A 287 8.29 11.29 1.76
C ASN A 287 6.91 10.73 1.46
N SER A 288 6.17 10.28 2.48
CA SER A 288 4.81 9.80 2.27
C SER A 288 3.84 10.93 1.93
N ARG A 289 3.98 12.11 2.54
CA ARG A 289 3.19 13.31 2.16
C ARG A 289 3.48 13.75 0.74
N PHE A 290 4.76 13.89 0.36
CA PHE A 290 5.14 14.20 -1.02
C PHE A 290 4.56 13.18 -2.00
N SER A 291 4.64 11.89 -1.65
CA SER A 291 4.13 10.82 -2.52
C SER A 291 2.61 10.86 -2.71
N MET A 292 1.86 11.45 -1.78
CA MET A 292 0.41 11.65 -1.97
C MET A 292 0.14 12.73 -3.03
N VAL A 293 0.86 13.85 -2.94
CA VAL A 293 0.74 14.95 -3.91
C VAL A 293 1.24 14.49 -5.29
N ASP A 294 2.42 13.88 -5.35
CA ASP A 294 3.02 13.35 -6.58
C ASP A 294 2.11 12.28 -7.26
N ARG A 295 1.52 11.36 -6.49
CA ARG A 295 0.53 10.40 -7.02
C ARG A 295 -0.71 11.11 -7.56
N HIS A 296 -1.22 12.12 -6.86
CA HIS A 296 -2.40 12.88 -7.30
C HIS A 296 -2.11 13.63 -8.60
N GLU A 297 -0.95 14.28 -8.72
CA GLU A 297 -0.52 14.97 -9.94
C GLU A 297 -0.30 14.01 -11.12
N ARG A 298 0.33 12.85 -10.89
CA ARG A 298 0.48 11.81 -11.92
C ARG A 298 -0.88 11.27 -12.37
N ALA A 299 -1.76 10.94 -11.42
CA ALA A 299 -3.11 10.48 -11.73
C ALA A 299 -3.91 11.56 -12.50
N THR A 300 -3.82 12.82 -12.11
CA THR A 300 -4.46 13.94 -12.82
C THR A 300 -3.95 14.05 -14.25
N ARG A 301 -2.64 13.90 -14.48
CA ARG A 301 -2.05 13.91 -15.82
C ARG A 301 -2.54 12.75 -16.69
N ASP A 302 -2.60 11.55 -16.12
CA ASP A 302 -2.89 10.33 -16.88
C ASP A 302 -4.41 10.08 -17.04
N GLN A 303 -5.17 10.30 -15.97
CA GLN A 303 -6.61 10.02 -15.87
C GLN A 303 -7.47 11.26 -16.09
N GLY A 304 -6.95 12.48 -15.89
CA GLY A 304 -7.73 13.72 -15.85
C GLY A 304 -8.23 14.10 -14.45
N PHE A 305 -8.06 13.23 -13.45
CA PHE A 305 -8.38 13.45 -12.04
C PHE A 305 -7.51 12.52 -11.17
N GLY A 306 -7.43 12.78 -9.87
CA GLY A 306 -6.65 11.95 -8.95
C GLY A 306 -7.36 11.71 -7.63
N ARG A 307 -7.25 10.49 -7.09
CA ARG A 307 -7.73 10.24 -5.72
C ARG A 307 -6.97 11.15 -4.75
N TRP A 308 -7.71 12.02 -4.06
CA TRP A 308 -7.18 12.87 -3.01
C TRP A 308 -7.52 12.29 -1.64
N LEU A 309 -6.59 12.43 -0.70
CA LEU A 309 -6.84 12.11 0.70
C LEU A 309 -6.38 13.28 1.57
N PRO A 310 -7.26 13.86 2.42
CA PRO A 310 -6.87 14.94 3.31
C PRO A 310 -5.69 14.58 4.22
N GLU A 311 -4.79 15.53 4.45
CA GLU A 311 -3.56 15.35 5.25
C GLU A 311 -3.85 14.82 6.67
N ILE A 312 -4.98 15.22 7.26
CA ILE A 312 -5.41 14.72 8.58
C ILE A 312 -5.56 13.19 8.62
N HIS A 313 -5.97 12.55 7.52
CA HIS A 313 -6.04 11.09 7.45
C HIS A 313 -4.65 10.47 7.34
N HIS A 314 -3.75 11.06 6.55
CA HIS A 314 -2.36 10.65 6.51
C HIS A 314 -1.75 10.65 7.92
N ASP A 315 -1.88 11.76 8.65
CA ASP A 315 -1.25 11.94 9.96
C ASP A 315 -1.83 10.99 11.01
N ARG A 316 -3.15 10.79 11.01
CA ARG A 316 -3.81 9.79 11.85
C ARG A 316 -3.23 8.39 11.61
N PHE A 317 -3.08 7.97 10.36
CA PHE A 317 -2.50 6.66 10.05
C PHE A 317 -1.00 6.62 10.36
N TYR A 318 -0.25 7.68 10.08
CA TYR A 318 1.18 7.76 10.38
C TYR A 318 1.44 7.54 11.87
N LEU A 319 0.72 8.26 12.74
CA LEU A 319 0.84 8.15 14.20
C LEU A 319 0.28 6.83 14.75
N GLY A 320 -0.73 6.25 14.09
CA GLY A 320 -1.39 5.03 14.57
C GLY A 320 -0.71 3.71 14.16
N VAL A 321 0.07 3.70 13.07
CA VAL A 321 0.78 2.48 12.60
C VAL A 321 1.74 1.90 13.66
N PRO A 322 2.61 2.68 14.34
CA PRO A 322 3.48 2.14 15.40
C PRO A 322 2.69 1.41 16.51
N ASN A 323 1.59 2.01 16.97
CA ASN A 323 0.72 1.42 17.98
C ASN A 323 0.04 0.13 17.47
N THR A 324 -0.26 0.07 16.17
CA THR A 324 -0.86 -1.12 15.56
C THR A 324 0.14 -2.28 15.52
N ILE A 325 1.42 -2.01 15.20
CA ILE A 325 2.47 -3.04 15.25
C ILE A 325 2.60 -3.62 16.66
N GLU A 326 2.78 -2.73 17.63
CA GLU A 326 2.90 -3.11 19.05
C GLU A 326 1.68 -3.91 19.53
N PHE A 327 0.48 -3.50 19.14
CA PHE A 327 -0.76 -4.21 19.47
C PHE A 327 -0.79 -5.63 18.88
N LEU A 328 -0.47 -5.80 17.59
CA LEU A 328 -0.45 -7.12 16.93
C LEU A 328 0.59 -8.06 17.55
N GLU A 329 1.76 -7.54 17.93
CA GLU A 329 2.81 -8.33 18.59
C GLU A 329 2.42 -8.69 20.03
N THR A 330 1.98 -7.70 20.83
CA THR A 330 1.63 -7.89 22.25
C THR A 330 0.48 -8.88 22.44
N HIS A 331 -0.53 -8.83 21.56
CA HIS A 331 -1.70 -9.70 21.64
C HIS A 331 -1.57 -10.96 20.79
N HIS A 332 -0.38 -11.22 20.23
CA HIS A 332 -0.10 -12.43 19.46
C HIS A 332 -1.07 -12.68 18.29
N LEU A 333 -1.56 -11.61 17.65
CA LEU A 333 -2.62 -11.72 16.64
C LEU A 333 -2.12 -12.23 15.29
N ALA A 334 -0.91 -11.86 14.88
CA ALA A 334 -0.30 -12.31 13.62
C ALA A 334 0.68 -13.46 13.84
N ASP A 335 0.83 -14.34 12.85
CA ASP A 335 1.82 -15.43 12.88
C ASP A 335 3.22 -14.94 12.48
N SER A 336 3.30 -13.83 11.75
CA SER A 336 4.56 -13.13 11.44
C SER A 336 4.34 -11.63 11.30
N VAL A 337 5.29 -10.85 11.79
CA VAL A 337 5.31 -9.38 11.67
C VAL A 337 6.61 -8.96 11.00
N TYR A 338 6.49 -8.07 10.02
CA TYR A 338 7.62 -7.48 9.29
C TYR A 338 7.59 -5.97 9.35
N VAL A 339 8.77 -5.36 9.35
CA VAL A 339 8.96 -3.97 8.94
C VAL A 339 9.79 -3.97 7.66
N LEU A 340 9.27 -3.33 6.63
CA LEU A 340 9.86 -3.24 5.31
C LEU A 340 10.29 -1.81 5.04
N SER A 341 11.43 -1.60 4.38
CA SER A 341 11.72 -0.30 3.76
C SER A 341 10.75 -0.04 2.60
N ARG A 342 10.73 1.19 2.08
CA ARG A 342 9.94 1.54 0.90
C ARG A 342 10.39 0.78 -0.36
N GLU A 343 11.65 0.38 -0.39
CA GLU A 343 12.29 -0.41 -1.45
C GLU A 343 12.11 -1.93 -1.24
N GLY A 344 11.51 -2.33 -0.11
CA GLY A 344 11.17 -3.72 0.18
C GLY A 344 12.25 -4.50 0.92
N GLU A 345 13.26 -3.82 1.48
CA GLU A 345 14.24 -4.46 2.37
C GLU A 345 13.56 -4.86 3.68
N VAL A 346 13.86 -6.07 4.16
CA VAL A 346 13.34 -6.54 5.46
C VAL A 346 14.20 -5.96 6.58
N LEU A 347 13.70 -4.91 7.23
CA LEU A 347 14.37 -4.22 8.34
C LEU A 347 14.15 -4.94 9.67
N TYR A 348 12.99 -5.59 9.80
CA TYR A 348 12.64 -6.42 10.95
C TYR A 348 11.73 -7.57 10.52
N ALA A 349 11.90 -8.73 11.15
CA ALA A 349 11.03 -9.88 11.00
C ALA A 349 10.96 -10.64 12.33
N ASN A 350 9.74 -10.94 12.78
CA ASN A 350 9.49 -11.83 13.90
C ASN A 350 8.38 -12.82 13.55
N HIS A 351 8.51 -14.04 14.06
CA HIS A 351 7.64 -15.16 13.73
C HIS A 351 7.22 -15.88 15.00
N GLN A 352 5.94 -16.26 15.06
CA GLN A 352 5.47 -17.11 16.14
C GLN A 352 5.83 -18.57 15.91
N ARG A 353 6.11 -19.28 17.00
CA ARG A 353 6.24 -20.73 17.05
C ARG A 353 5.60 -21.25 18.33
N GLY A 354 4.57 -22.08 18.20
CA GLY A 354 3.85 -22.62 19.36
C GLY A 354 3.22 -21.54 20.25
N GLY A 355 2.72 -20.46 19.65
CA GLY A 355 2.11 -19.33 20.37
C GLY A 355 3.09 -18.30 20.95
N ALA A 356 4.40 -18.59 20.96
CA ALA A 356 5.42 -17.65 21.44
C ALA A 356 6.18 -16.99 20.28
N TRP A 357 6.59 -15.73 20.46
CA TRP A 357 7.49 -15.06 19.54
C TRP A 357 8.89 -15.67 19.59
N ARG A 358 9.57 -15.77 18.44
CA ARG A 358 10.94 -16.27 18.36
C ARG A 358 11.95 -15.33 19.05
N SER A 359 11.68 -14.03 18.98
CA SER A 359 12.48 -12.96 19.58
C SER A 359 11.54 -12.03 20.34
N GLU A 360 12.07 -11.22 21.25
CA GLU A 360 11.29 -10.15 21.87
C GLU A 360 10.69 -9.22 20.78
N PRO A 361 9.41 -8.81 20.93
CA PRO A 361 8.80 -7.83 20.04
C PRO A 361 9.58 -6.52 19.95
N PHE A 362 10.00 -6.16 18.73
CA PHE A 362 10.75 -4.93 18.44
C PHE A 362 10.24 -4.20 17.18
N GLY A 363 9.09 -4.60 16.63
CA GLY A 363 8.60 -4.09 15.36
C GLY A 363 8.31 -2.59 15.37
N ARG A 364 7.71 -2.09 16.46
CA ARG A 364 7.49 -0.65 16.66
C ARG A 364 8.80 0.15 16.56
N ILE A 365 9.81 -0.30 17.31
CA ILE A 365 11.12 0.36 17.39
C ILE A 365 11.81 0.34 16.02
N ALA A 366 11.76 -0.79 15.31
CA ALA A 366 12.33 -0.90 13.98
C ALA A 366 11.67 0.06 12.98
N LEU A 367 10.33 0.19 13.02
CA LEU A 367 9.58 1.13 12.18
C LEU A 367 9.94 2.60 12.51
N GLU A 368 9.97 2.95 13.79
CA GLU A 368 10.30 4.31 14.24
C GLU A 368 11.76 4.67 13.92
N ALA A 369 12.69 3.72 14.04
CA ALA A 369 14.09 3.91 13.67
C ALA A 369 14.24 4.23 12.19
N GLU A 370 13.60 3.47 11.29
CA GLU A 370 13.65 3.74 9.86
C GLU A 370 12.97 5.07 9.50
N ARG A 371 11.82 5.35 10.11
CA ARG A 371 11.12 6.64 9.95
C ARG A 371 11.92 7.83 10.46
N GLY A 372 12.90 7.64 11.34
CA GLY A 372 13.75 8.69 11.92
C GLY A 372 15.04 8.97 11.14
N ARG A 373 15.32 8.24 10.06
CA ARG A 373 16.56 8.39 9.28
C ARG A 373 16.57 9.70 8.51
N ARG A 374 17.50 10.59 8.88
CA ARG A 374 17.61 11.95 8.31
C ARG A 374 18.05 11.93 6.86
N GLU A 375 18.82 10.94 6.45
CA GLU A 375 19.22 10.73 5.06
C GLU A 375 18.06 10.41 4.11
N LEU A 376 16.92 9.96 4.65
CA LEU A 376 15.69 9.77 3.90
C LEU A 376 14.85 11.05 3.83
N TRP A 377 15.26 12.12 4.50
CA TRP A 377 14.57 13.40 4.40
C TRP A 377 14.86 14.02 3.03
N ARG A 378 13.82 14.21 2.21
CA ARG A 378 13.88 15.18 1.11
C ARG A 378 13.89 16.58 1.74
N SER A 379 15.07 17.14 1.94
CA SER A 379 15.28 18.43 2.60
C SER A 379 15.00 19.65 1.72
N GLU A 380 14.70 19.46 0.43
CA GLU A 380 14.60 20.57 -0.53
C GLU A 380 13.23 21.29 -0.53
N ASP A 381 12.22 20.81 0.21
CA ASP A 381 10.86 21.39 0.18
C ASP A 381 10.28 21.74 1.57
N ALA A 382 11.11 22.14 2.54
CA ALA A 382 10.58 22.86 3.70
C ALA A 382 10.41 24.35 3.32
N PRO A 383 9.23 24.97 3.60
CA PRO A 383 8.89 26.31 3.11
C PRO A 383 9.84 27.42 3.58
#